data_AF-A0A9Q9T0W5-F1
#
_entry.id   AF-A0A9Q9T0W5-F1
#
_cell.length_a   1.000
_cell.length_b   1.000
_cell.length_c   1.000
_cell.angle_alpha   90.00
_cell.angle_beta   90.00
_cell.angle_gamma   90.00
#
_symmetry.space_group_name_H-M   'P 1'
#
loop_
_entity.id
_entity.type
_entity.pdbx_description
1 polymer ?
#
loop_
_entity_poly.entity_id
_entity_poly.type
_entity_poly.pdbx_seq_one_letter_code
_entity_poly.pdbx_strand_id
1 'polypeptide(L)'
;MAVVEVELQGRTFYILEVDTSDGVCSLSTLLLRLKSPLDWPKQLTLLAEELTQKSLHWPNQRLKMLCGKDGYSGIPHPQTKSVDKGKLHEESIEHWAARFHSWMTSI
;
A
#
# COMPACT_ATOMS: atom_id res chain seq x y z
N MET A 1 -8.20 -4.36 -6.92
CA MET A 1 -7.46 -3.48 -6.00
C MET A 1 -8.46 -2.82 -5.07
N ALA A 2 -8.24 -2.92 -3.76
CA ALA A 2 -8.99 -2.20 -2.75
C ALA A 2 -8.27 -0.89 -2.40
N VAL A 3 -9.05 0.13 -2.03
CA VAL A 3 -8.56 1.44 -1.60
C VAL A 3 -9.27 1.83 -0.32
N VAL A 4 -8.50 2.22 0.69
CA VAL A 4 -9.00 2.75 1.95
C VAL A 4 -8.42 4.14 2.16
N GLU A 5 -9.27 5.11 2.46
CA GLU A 5 -8.88 6.45 2.86
C GLU A 5 -8.84 6.54 4.39
N VAL A 6 -7.77 7.13 4.93
CA VAL A 6 -7.56 7.29 6.37
C VAL A 6 -7.17 8.73 6.66
N GLU A 7 -7.82 9.34 7.63
CA GLU A 7 -7.42 10.64 8.17
C GLU A 7 -6.65 10.46 9.47
N LEU A 8 -5.48 11.08 9.57
CA LEU A 8 -4.70 11.15 10.80
C LEU A 8 -4.09 12.55 10.94
N GLN A 9 -4.38 13.23 12.05
CA GLN A 9 -3.86 14.57 12.37
C GLN A 9 -4.11 15.60 11.25
N GLY A 10 -5.31 15.58 10.65
CA GLY A 10 -5.71 16.48 9.57
C GLY A 10 -5.03 16.20 8.23
N ARG A 11 -4.43 15.02 8.06
CA ARG A 11 -3.80 14.57 6.82
C ARG A 11 -4.50 13.33 6.30
N THR A 12 -4.77 13.33 5.00
CA THR A 12 -5.38 12.20 4.30
C THR A 12 -4.30 11.27 3.74
N PHE A 13 -4.45 9.97 4.02
CA PHE A 13 -3.63 8.89 3.53
C PHE A 13 -4.49 7.89 2.76
N TYR A 14 -3.89 7.19 1.80
CA TYR A 14 -4.54 6.14 1.04
C TYR A 14 -3.76 4.83 1.20
N ILE A 15 -4.50 3.77 1.51
CA ILE A 15 -3.98 2.40 1.60
C ILE A 15 -4.52 1.64 0.39
N LEU A 16 -3.63 1.09 -0.43
CA LEU A 16 -3.94 0.34 -1.63
C LEU A 16 -3.49 -1.11 -1.45
N GLU A 17 -4.43 -2.03 -1.66
CA GLU A 17 -4.18 -3.46 -1.58
C GLU A 17 -4.58 -4.14 -2.90
N VAL A 18 -3.71 -5.00 -3.41
CA VAL A 18 -4.00 -5.82 -4.60
C VAL A 18 -4.22 -7.25 -4.13
N ASP A 19 -5.36 -7.83 -4.48
CA ASP A 19 -5.59 -9.25 -4.24
C ASP A 19 -4.69 -10.07 -5.18
N THR A 20 -3.77 -10.83 -4.59
CA THR A 20 -2.92 -11.80 -5.28
C THR A 20 -3.34 -13.20 -4.82
N SER A 21 -4.60 -13.55 -5.08
CA SER A 21 -5.20 -14.83 -4.70
C SER A 21 -4.62 -16.03 -5.46
N ASP A 22 -3.89 -15.79 -6.55
CA ASP A 22 -3.17 -16.81 -7.31
C ASP A 22 -1.81 -17.22 -6.69
N GLY A 23 -1.35 -16.51 -5.64
CA GLY A 23 -0.20 -16.90 -4.83
C GLY A 23 1.15 -16.81 -5.54
N VAL A 24 1.22 -16.19 -6.73
CA VAL A 24 2.43 -16.18 -7.58
C VAL A 24 3.47 -15.17 -7.09
N CYS A 25 3.05 -13.98 -6.67
CA CYS A 25 3.89 -12.94 -6.06
C CYS A 25 3.06 -12.07 -5.13
N SER A 26 3.41 -12.00 -3.83
CA SER A 26 2.77 -11.07 -2.91
C SER A 26 3.35 -9.66 -3.10
N LEU A 27 2.51 -8.71 -3.49
CA LEU A 27 2.86 -7.30 -3.52
C LEU A 27 2.62 -6.69 -2.14
N SER A 28 3.54 -5.87 -1.62
CA SER A 28 3.33 -5.18 -0.34
C SER A 28 2.11 -4.26 -0.40
N THR A 29 1.38 -4.09 0.71
CA THR A 29 0.34 -3.06 0.79
C THR A 29 0.96 -1.68 0.60
N LEU A 30 0.38 -0.85 -0.27
CA LEU A 30 0.92 0.47 -0.54
C LEU A 30 0.23 1.51 0.33
N LEU A 31 1.00 2.30 1.06
CA LEU A 31 0.56 3.45 1.82
C LEU A 31 1.08 4.71 1.14
N LEU A 32 0.20 5.67 0.87
CA LEU A 32 0.59 6.90 0.15
C LEU A 32 -0.12 8.15 0.67
N ARG A 33 0.52 9.29 0.44
CA ARG A 33 -0.03 10.63 0.60
C ARG A 33 0.10 11.38 -0.72
N LEU A 34 -1.03 11.77 -1.28
CA LEU A 34 -1.07 12.54 -2.53
C LEU A 34 -0.59 13.97 -2.31
N LYS A 35 0.15 14.53 -3.27
CA LYS A 35 0.44 15.98 -3.30
C LYS A 35 -0.82 16.80 -3.55
N SER A 36 -1.72 16.25 -4.36
CA SER A 36 -3.03 16.82 -4.66
C SER A 36 -4.03 15.68 -4.83
N PRO A 37 -5.20 15.73 -4.18
CA PRO A 37 -6.26 14.75 -4.38
C PRO A 37 -7.06 14.98 -5.68
N LEU A 38 -6.76 16.06 -6.42
CA LEU A 38 -7.41 16.34 -7.70
C LEU A 38 -7.18 15.18 -8.68
N ASP A 39 -8.26 14.76 -9.34
CA ASP A 39 -8.28 13.64 -10.27
C ASP A 39 -7.82 12.30 -9.70
N TRP A 40 -7.84 12.12 -8.36
CA TRP A 40 -7.44 10.85 -7.75
C TRP A 40 -8.13 9.62 -8.35
N PRO A 41 -9.46 9.61 -8.61
CA PRO A 41 -10.11 8.46 -9.26
C PRO A 41 -9.51 8.11 -10.62
N LYS A 42 -9.17 9.11 -11.44
CA LYS A 42 -8.53 8.90 -12.75
C LYS A 42 -7.10 8.39 -12.60
N GLN A 43 -6.34 8.94 -11.65
CA GLN A 43 -4.97 8.49 -11.38
C GLN A 43 -4.94 7.06 -10.84
N LEU A 44 -5.94 6.68 -10.03
CA LEU A 44 -6.12 5.34 -9.51
C LEU A 44 -6.38 4.32 -10.64
N THR A 45 -7.23 4.66 -11.62
CA THR A 45 -7.45 3.82 -12.81
C THR A 45 -6.16 3.59 -13.58
N LEU A 46 -5.42 4.67 -13.89
CA LEU A 46 -4.13 4.56 -14.59
C LEU A 46 -3.09 3.77 -13.81
N LEU A 47 -3.08 3.89 -12.48
CA LEU A 47 -2.20 3.12 -11.61
C LEU A 47 -2.53 1.63 -11.64
N ALA A 48 -3.83 1.29 -11.63
CA ALA A 48 -4.28 -0.10 -11.75
C ALA A 48 -3.87 -0.71 -13.11
N GLU A 49 -4.07 0.03 -14.19
CA GLU A 49 -3.66 -0.38 -15.55
C GLU A 49 -2.15 -0.64 -15.62
N GLU A 50 -1.31 0.29 -15.16
CA GLU A 50 0.15 0.11 -15.17
C GLU A 50 0.62 -1.06 -14.32
N LEU A 51 -0.04 -1.31 -13.18
CA LEU A 51 0.26 -2.43 -12.31
C LEU A 51 0.00 -3.77 -13.00
N THR A 52 -1.09 -3.89 -13.75
CA THR A 52 -1.40 -5.09 -14.55
C THR A 52 -0.41 -5.30 -15.70
N GLN A 53 0.05 -4.22 -16.34
CA GLN A 53 1.02 -4.29 -17.44
C GLN A 53 2.43 -4.66 -16.98
N LYS A 54 2.80 -4.37 -15.72
CA LYS A 54 4.14 -4.58 -15.17
C LYS A 54 4.26 -5.80 -14.26
N SER A 55 3.51 -6.86 -14.56
CA SER A 55 3.56 -8.11 -13.80
C SER A 55 3.35 -7.91 -12.28
N LEU A 56 2.37 -7.08 -11.91
CA LEU A 56 1.99 -6.81 -10.52
C LEU A 56 3.08 -6.14 -9.66
N HIS A 57 3.82 -5.19 -10.23
CA HIS A 57 4.73 -4.32 -9.47
C HIS A 57 4.17 -2.91 -9.33
N TRP A 58 4.40 -2.28 -8.17
CA TRP A 58 4.01 -0.88 -7.96
C TRP A 58 4.73 0.05 -8.95
N PRO A 59 4.00 0.92 -9.69
CA PRO A 59 4.59 1.79 -10.69
C PRO A 59 5.30 2.99 -10.05
N ASN A 60 6.54 2.79 -9.61
CA ASN A 60 7.34 3.78 -8.87
C ASN A 60 7.42 5.17 -9.53
N GLN A 61 7.53 5.23 -10.86
CA GLN A 61 7.60 6.51 -11.57
C GLN A 61 6.30 7.31 -11.42
N ARG A 62 5.13 6.66 -11.55
CA ARG A 62 3.82 7.27 -11.34
C ARG A 62 3.64 7.67 -9.87
N LEU A 63 4.01 6.79 -8.94
CA LEU A 63 3.92 7.07 -7.50
C LEU A 63 4.75 8.30 -7.11
N LYS A 64 5.96 8.44 -7.66
CA LYS A 64 6.81 9.61 -7.44
C LYS A 64 6.18 10.91 -7.99
N MET A 65 5.47 10.84 -9.11
CA MET A 65 4.74 12.00 -9.64
C MET A 65 3.58 12.39 -8.72
N LEU A 66 2.76 11.41 -8.31
CA LEU A 66 1.56 11.62 -7.48
C LEU A 66 1.88 12.08 -6.06
N CYS A 67 2.90 11.48 -5.44
CA CYS A 67 3.15 11.60 -4.00
C CYS A 67 4.45 12.35 -3.69
N GLY A 68 5.38 12.43 -4.64
CA GLY A 68 6.76 12.86 -4.38
C GLY A 68 7.67 11.69 -4.00
N LYS A 69 8.95 11.98 -3.77
CA LYS A 69 9.97 10.95 -3.53
C LYS A 69 9.67 10.11 -2.29
N ASP A 70 9.23 10.76 -1.22
CA ASP A 70 9.01 10.13 0.09
C ASP A 70 7.52 10.04 0.44
N GLY A 71 6.63 10.36 -0.52
CA GLY A 71 5.18 10.40 -0.34
C GLY A 71 4.46 9.06 -0.34
N TYR A 72 5.19 7.95 -0.44
CA TYR A 72 4.62 6.62 -0.47
C TYR A 72 5.58 5.59 0.12
N SER A 73 5.05 4.49 0.60
CA SER A 73 5.82 3.36 1.12
C SER A 73 5.08 2.04 0.91
N GLY A 74 5.83 1.00 0.58
CA GLY A 74 5.34 -0.37 0.63
C GLY A 74 5.43 -0.89 2.06
N ILE A 75 4.30 -1.22 2.66
CA ILE A 75 4.22 -1.83 3.99
C ILE A 75 4.21 -3.36 3.81
N PRO A 76 5.28 -4.07 4.21
CA PRO A 76 5.34 -5.52 4.04
C PRO A 76 4.25 -6.21 4.85
N HIS A 77 3.65 -7.25 4.27
CA HIS A 77 2.70 -8.12 4.96
C HIS A 77 3.37 -8.83 6.15
N PRO A 78 2.58 -9.18 7.18
CA PRO A 78 3.05 -10.10 8.22
C PRO A 78 3.52 -11.42 7.60
N GLN A 79 4.65 -11.94 8.06
CA GLN A 79 5.18 -13.22 7.61
C GLN A 79 4.83 -14.32 8.61
N THR A 80 4.33 -15.45 8.12
CA THR A 80 4.21 -16.68 8.92
C THR A 80 5.41 -17.57 8.69
N LYS A 81 5.84 -18.31 9.73
CA LYS A 81 6.75 -19.44 9.53
C LYS A 81 6.08 -20.44 8.58
N SER A 82 6.88 -21.15 7.78
CA SER A 82 6.39 -22.11 6.77
C SER A 82 5.49 -23.20 7.34
N VAL A 83 5.63 -23.52 8.63
CA VAL A 83 4.85 -24.52 9.37
C VAL A 83 3.43 -24.03 9.73
N ASP A 84 3.21 -22.71 9.77
CA ASP A 84 1.96 -22.06 10.20
C ASP A 84 1.33 -21.25 9.07
N LYS A 85 1.55 -21.64 7.81
CA LYS A 85 1.00 -20.95 6.62
C LYS A 85 -0.50 -20.71 6.80
N GLY A 86 -0.88 -19.43 6.75
CA GLY A 86 -2.28 -18.99 6.88
C GLY A 86 -2.73 -18.66 8.32
N LYS A 87 -1.86 -18.79 9.33
CA LYS A 87 -2.17 -18.38 10.72
C LYS A 87 -1.30 -17.21 11.14
N LEU A 88 -1.93 -16.03 11.25
CA LEU A 88 -1.27 -14.85 11.80
C LEU A 88 -1.48 -14.79 13.31
N HIS A 89 -0.38 -14.60 14.04
CA HIS A 89 -0.45 -14.29 15.47
C HIS A 89 -0.96 -12.85 15.65
N GLU A 90 -1.73 -12.60 16.69
CA GLU A 90 -2.28 -11.26 16.99
C GLU A 90 -1.20 -10.19 17.02
N GLU A 91 -0.09 -10.47 17.71
CA GLU A 91 1.10 -9.60 17.77
C GLU A 91 1.67 -9.26 16.37
N SER A 92 1.55 -10.18 15.40
CA SER A 92 2.00 -9.91 14.02
C SER A 92 1.10 -8.90 13.30
N ILE A 93 -0.20 -8.87 13.64
CA ILE A 93 -1.15 -7.87 13.15
C ILE A 93 -0.87 -6.52 13.82
N GLU A 94 -0.63 -6.50 15.13
CA GLU A 94 -0.29 -5.28 15.87
C GLU A 94 0.99 -4.64 15.33
N HIS A 95 2.05 -5.43 15.11
CA HIS A 95 3.28 -4.95 14.50
C HIS A 95 3.07 -4.42 13.08
N TRP A 96 2.17 -5.01 12.30
CA TRP A 96 1.85 -4.52 10.96
C TRP A 96 1.14 -3.18 11.02
N ALA A 97 0.12 -3.05 11.88
CA ALA A 97 -0.56 -1.78 12.14
C ALA A 97 0.43 -0.69 12.61
N ALA A 98 1.38 -1.05 13.48
CA ALA A 98 2.42 -0.14 13.94
C ALA A 98 3.30 0.38 12.80
N ARG A 99 3.58 -0.42 11.75
CA ARG A 99 4.32 0.04 10.56
C ARG A 99 3.55 1.11 9.79
N PHE A 100 2.24 0.95 9.60
CA PHE A 100 1.41 1.99 8.98
C PHE A 100 1.42 3.27 9.81
N HIS A 101 1.13 3.16 11.11
CA HIS A 101 1.08 4.30 12.01
C HIS A 101 2.42 5.05 12.06
N SER A 102 3.53 4.31 12.24
CA SER A 102 4.87 4.88 12.26
C SER A 102 5.16 5.69 11.00
N TRP A 103 4.85 5.15 9.82
CA TRP A 103 5.06 5.88 8.57
C TRP A 103 4.18 7.13 8.47
N MET A 104 2.88 7.03 8.76
CA MET A 104 1.94 8.17 8.69
C MET A 104 2.36 9.32 9.61
N THR A 105 2.94 9.01 10.79
CA THR A 105 3.43 10.02 11.73
C THR A 105 4.80 10.61 11.39
N SER A 106 5.57 9.96 10.50
CA SER A 106 6.93 10.38 10.14
C SER A 106 7.03 11.36 8.95
N ILE A 107 5.95 11.52 8.17
CA ILE A 107 5.90 12.30 6.92
C ILE A 107 5.19 13.65 7.08
#